data_AF-A0AB34LF20-F1
#
_entry.id   AF-A0AB34LF20-F1
#
_cell.length_a   1.000
_cell.length_b   1.000
_cell.length_c   1.000
_cell.angle_alpha   90.00
_cell.angle_beta   90.00
_cell.angle_gamma   90.00
#
_symmetry.space_group_name_H-M   'P 1'
#
loop_
_entity.id
_entity.type
_entity.pdbx_description
1 polymer ?
#
loop_
_entity_poly.entity_id
_entity_poly.type
_entity_poly.pdbx_seq_one_letter_code
_entity_poly.pdbx_strand_id
1 'polypeptide(L)'
;MSFSAFLFTMAKNQLLNEFRRQANSPLFLEDVVLNESGDGEETAIERKLSFEEFNHRLEIAKQKLTPRQRELFELNKEQGITITEIAAKALISEQSVRNQLSQALHVLRKELGKYALLFSLFFIG
;
A
#
# COMPACT_ATOMS: atom_id res chain seq x y z
N MET A 1 12.83 -1.26 19.55
CA MET A 1 12.83 -1.77 18.17
C MET A 1 14.25 -2.22 17.86
N SER A 2 14.49 -3.50 17.52
CA SER A 2 15.84 -3.93 17.13
C SER A 2 16.12 -3.51 15.69
N PHE A 3 17.39 -3.20 15.40
CA PHE A 3 17.88 -2.79 14.09
C PHE A 3 17.48 -3.78 12.96
N SER A 4 17.38 -5.07 13.29
CA SER A 4 16.98 -6.13 12.37
C SER A 4 15.52 -6.02 11.90
N ALA A 5 14.60 -5.60 12.77
CA ALA A 5 13.20 -5.39 12.39
C ALA A 5 13.05 -4.20 11.44
N PHE A 6 13.84 -3.15 11.66
CA PHE A 6 13.86 -1.97 10.78
C PHE A 6 14.44 -2.28 9.40
N LEU A 7 15.54 -3.04 9.35
CA LEU A 7 16.13 -3.53 8.09
C LEU A 7 15.18 -4.45 7.32
N PHE A 8 14.47 -5.33 8.03
CA PHE A 8 13.48 -6.21 7.41
C PHE A 8 12.31 -5.42 6.81
N THR A 9 11.78 -4.42 7.54
CA THR A 9 10.74 -3.53 7.02
C THR A 9 11.24 -2.70 5.84
N MET A 10 12.47 -2.17 5.87
CA MET A 10 13.06 -1.45 4.73
C MET A 10 13.23 -2.33 3.50
N ALA A 11 13.81 -3.53 3.65
CA ALA A 11 14.02 -4.46 2.55
C ALA A 11 12.67 -4.91 1.96
N LYS A 12 11.68 -5.21 2.81
CA LYS A 12 10.31 -5.53 2.39
C LYS A 12 9.67 -4.36 1.63
N ASN A 13 9.80 -3.14 2.13
CA ASN A 13 9.26 -1.95 1.48
C ASN A 13 9.94 -1.67 0.14
N GLN A 14 11.25 -1.87 0.04
CA GLN A 14 11.98 -1.78 -1.23
C GLN A 14 11.53 -2.87 -2.20
N LEU A 15 11.40 -4.12 -1.76
CA LEU A 15 10.87 -5.22 -2.57
C LEU A 15 9.45 -4.94 -3.06
N LEU A 16 8.58 -4.41 -2.20
CA LEU A 16 7.21 -4.04 -2.57
C LEU A 16 7.19 -2.86 -3.54
N ASN A 17 8.04 -1.85 -3.36
CA ASN A 17 8.18 -0.75 -4.31
C ASN A 17 8.71 -1.22 -5.67
N GLU A 18 9.69 -2.11 -5.67
CA GLU A 18 10.22 -2.73 -6.89
C GLU A 18 9.16 -3.59 -7.59
N PHE A 19 8.39 -4.39 -6.83
CA PHE A 19 7.25 -5.14 -7.38
C PHE A 19 6.18 -4.22 -7.96
N ARG A 20 5.83 -3.11 -7.28
CA ARG A 20 4.91 -2.10 -7.82
C ARG A 20 5.46 -1.46 -9.10
N ARG A 21 6.77 -1.22 -9.16
CA ARG A 21 7.44 -0.64 -10.33
C ARG A 21 7.47 -1.62 -11.50
N GLN A 22 7.76 -2.89 -11.25
CA GLN A 22 7.73 -3.95 -12.27
C GLN A 22 6.31 -4.25 -12.74
N ALA A 23 5.34 -4.41 -11.85
CA ALA A 23 3.94 -4.64 -12.21
C ALA A 23 3.34 -3.49 -13.05
N ASN A 24 3.84 -2.27 -12.88
CA ASN A 24 3.46 -1.10 -13.66
C ASN A 24 4.42 -0.77 -14.81
N SER A 25 5.44 -1.59 -15.06
CA SER A 25 6.41 -1.37 -16.16
C SER A 25 5.86 -1.94 -17.48
N PRO A 26 5.86 -1.17 -18.58
CA PRO A 26 5.51 -1.68 -19.91
C PRO A 26 6.42 -2.83 -20.36
N LEU A 27 7.69 -2.84 -19.94
CA LEU A 27 8.67 -3.88 -20.29
C LEU A 27 8.39 -5.22 -19.59
N PHE A 28 7.86 -5.20 -18.37
CA PHE A 28 7.43 -6.44 -17.69
C PHE A 28 6.17 -7.02 -18.35
N LEU A 29 5.30 -6.15 -18.86
CA LEU A 29 4.13 -6.56 -19.64
C LEU A 29 4.52 -7.25 -20.96
N GLU A 30 5.61 -6.83 -21.59
CA GLU A 30 6.09 -7.45 -22.84
C GLU A 30 6.84 -8.77 -22.59
N ASP A 31 7.68 -8.84 -21.55
CA ASP A 31 8.43 -10.07 -21.19
C ASP A 31 7.53 -11.20 -20.65
N VAL A 32 6.43 -10.87 -19.95
CA VAL A 32 5.45 -11.87 -19.49
C VAL A 32 4.59 -12.37 -20.65
N VAL A 33 4.20 -11.49 -21.58
CA VAL A 33 3.40 -11.86 -22.77
C VAL A 33 4.21 -12.73 -23.74
N LEU A 34 5.53 -12.55 -23.82
CA LEU A 34 6.37 -13.30 -24.76
C LEU A 34 6.88 -14.66 -24.22
N ASN A 35 6.84 -14.92 -22.92
CA ASN A 35 7.43 -16.13 -22.32
C ASN A 35 6.43 -17.23 -21.88
N GLU A 36 5.12 -17.01 -21.92
CA GLU A 36 4.16 -17.96 -21.32
C GLU A 36 3.24 -18.60 -22.37
N SER A 37 3.80 -19.53 -23.14
CA SER A 37 3.01 -20.51 -23.89
C SER A 37 2.47 -21.57 -22.93
N GLY A 38 1.31 -21.31 -22.31
CA GLY A 38 0.51 -22.30 -21.58
C GLY A 38 -0.05 -21.80 -20.24
N ASP A 39 -1.37 -21.62 -20.19
CA ASP A 39 -2.22 -21.47 -19.00
C ASP A 39 -2.02 -20.25 -18.06
N GLY A 40 -1.01 -19.41 -18.26
CA GLY A 40 -0.69 -18.26 -17.38
C GLY A 40 -1.39 -16.92 -17.69
N GLU A 41 -1.81 -16.73 -18.95
CA GLU A 41 -2.25 -15.43 -19.47
C GLU A 41 -3.56 -14.93 -18.84
N GLU A 42 -4.54 -15.82 -18.70
CA GLU A 42 -5.84 -15.51 -18.08
C GLU A 42 -5.66 -15.11 -16.60
N THR A 43 -4.84 -15.85 -15.85
CA THR A 43 -4.60 -15.54 -14.43
C THR A 43 -3.76 -14.27 -14.24
N ALA A 44 -2.83 -13.95 -15.14
CA ALA A 44 -2.05 -12.71 -15.08
C ALA A 44 -2.92 -11.47 -15.37
N ILE A 45 -3.79 -11.56 -16.38
CA ILE A 45 -4.77 -10.52 -16.72
C ILE A 45 -5.77 -10.32 -15.58
N GLU A 46 -6.30 -11.41 -15.00
CA GLU A 46 -7.20 -11.37 -13.84
C GLU A 46 -6.53 -10.74 -12.61
N ARG A 47 -5.27 -11.07 -12.33
CA ARG A 47 -4.50 -10.45 -11.22
C ARG A 47 -4.29 -8.96 -11.44
N LYS A 48 -3.95 -8.54 -12.66
CA LYS A 48 -3.76 -7.12 -13.00
C LYS A 48 -5.08 -6.34 -12.86
N LEU A 49 -6.17 -6.89 -13.38
CA LEU A 49 -7.51 -6.33 -13.25
C LEU A 49 -7.92 -6.20 -11.76
N SER A 50 -7.62 -7.22 -10.95
CA SER A 50 -7.88 -7.21 -9.50
C SER A 50 -7.10 -6.11 -8.77
N PHE A 51 -5.86 -5.84 -9.18
CA PHE A 51 -5.02 -4.80 -8.57
C PHE A 51 -5.47 -3.38 -8.96
N GLU A 52 -5.78 -3.15 -10.23
CA GLU A 52 -6.32 -1.86 -10.68
C GLU A 52 -7.66 -1.56 -10.01
N GLU A 53 -8.53 -2.56 -9.90
CA GLU A 53 -9.80 -2.42 -9.17
C GLU A 53 -9.55 -2.13 -7.68
N PHE A 54 -8.60 -2.80 -7.04
CA PHE A 54 -8.22 -2.52 -5.66
C PHE A 54 -7.77 -1.07 -5.47
N ASN A 55 -6.91 -0.54 -6.35
CA ASN A 55 -6.43 0.84 -6.26
C ASN A 55 -7.58 1.84 -6.45
N HIS A 56 -8.48 1.58 -7.42
CA HIS A 56 -9.67 2.41 -7.61
C HIS A 56 -10.57 2.42 -6.37
N ARG A 57 -10.79 1.25 -5.76
CA ARG A 57 -11.56 1.11 -4.53
C ARG A 57 -10.87 1.77 -3.34
N LEU A 58 -9.55 1.72 -3.25
CA LEU A 58 -8.76 2.39 -2.21
C LEU A 58 -8.94 3.90 -2.28
N GLU A 59 -8.90 4.49 -3.48
CA GLU A 59 -9.13 5.94 -3.65
C GLU A 59 -10.56 6.34 -3.23
N ILE A 60 -11.57 5.54 -3.58
CA ILE A 60 -12.94 5.75 -3.10
C ILE A 60 -13.01 5.61 -1.57
N ALA A 61 -12.36 4.61 -0.98
CA ALA A 61 -12.35 4.39 0.46
C ALA A 61 -11.65 5.54 1.21
N LYS A 62 -10.57 6.11 0.65
CA LYS A 62 -9.90 7.30 1.18
C LYS A 62 -10.84 8.50 1.26
N GLN A 63 -11.87 8.58 0.41
CA GLN A 63 -12.88 9.62 0.50
C GLN A 63 -13.69 9.61 1.80
N LYS A 64 -13.77 8.45 2.47
CA LYS A 64 -14.47 8.28 3.76
C LYS A 64 -13.63 8.64 4.98
N LEU A 65 -12.34 8.91 4.79
CA LEU A 65 -11.46 9.40 5.85
C LEU A 65 -11.71 10.88 6.10
N THR A 66 -11.51 11.33 7.34
CA THR A 66 -11.40 12.77 7.60
C THR A 66 -10.19 13.33 6.85
N PRO A 67 -10.18 14.63 6.48
CA PRO A 67 -9.05 15.24 5.78
C PRO A 67 -7.71 14.98 6.47
N ARG A 68 -7.70 15.04 7.81
CA ARG A 68 -6.51 14.78 8.62
C ARG A 68 -6.07 13.31 8.57
N GLN A 69 -7.02 12.36 8.64
CA GLN A 69 -6.69 10.94 8.55
C GLN A 69 -6.12 10.59 7.17
N ARG A 70 -6.70 11.14 6.10
CA ARG A 70 -6.21 10.94 4.73
C ARG A 70 -4.79 11.46 4.57
N GLU A 71 -4.56 12.72 4.95
CA GLU A 71 -3.24 13.35 4.88
C GLU A 71 -2.18 12.50 5.59
N LEU A 72 -2.44 12.12 6.85
CA LEU A 72 -1.49 11.34 7.62
C LEU A 72 -1.27 9.94 7.03
N PHE A 73 -2.33 9.30 6.51
CA PHE A 73 -2.23 8.01 5.84
C PHE A 73 -1.36 8.09 4.58
N GLU A 74 -1.59 9.08 3.71
CA GLU A 74 -0.82 9.27 2.47
C GLU A 74 0.66 9.53 2.79
N LEU A 75 0.94 10.44 3.74
CA LEU A 75 2.32 10.73 4.17
C LEU A 75 3.03 9.47 4.67
N ASN A 76 2.37 8.65 5.50
CA ASN A 76 3.02 7.50 6.11
C ASN A 76 3.08 6.26 5.21
N LYS A 77 1.98 5.91 4.55
CA LYS A 77 1.81 4.64 3.84
C LYS A 77 2.09 4.73 2.34
N GLU A 78 1.98 5.92 1.74
CA GLU A 78 2.23 6.11 0.31
C GLU A 78 3.57 6.82 0.08
N GLN A 79 3.89 7.84 0.89
CA GLN A 79 5.13 8.63 0.75
C GLN A 79 6.27 8.15 1.65
N GLY A 80 6.00 7.22 2.58
CA GLY A 80 7.02 6.61 3.44
C GLY A 80 7.57 7.52 4.55
N ILE A 81 6.92 8.64 4.85
CA ILE A 81 7.35 9.57 5.90
C ILE A 81 7.10 8.95 7.28
N THR A 82 8.09 9.05 8.17
CA THR A 82 8.01 8.41 9.48
C THR A 82 7.02 9.13 10.41
N ILE A 83 6.50 8.40 11.40
CA ILE A 83 5.59 8.95 12.41
C ILE A 83 6.23 10.13 13.15
N THR A 84 7.53 10.04 13.46
CA THR A 84 8.30 11.09 14.14
C THR A 84 8.41 12.35 13.28
N GLU A 85 8.73 12.22 11.99
CA GLU A 85 8.79 13.37 11.07
C GLU A 85 7.42 14.00 10.86
N ILE A 86 6.37 13.18 10.71
CA ILE A 86 4.99 13.65 10.60
C ILE A 86 4.60 14.42 11.87
N ALA A 87 4.85 13.87 13.05
CA ALA A 87 4.55 14.50 14.34
C ALA A 87 5.23 15.87 14.46
N ALA A 88 6.51 15.96 14.08
CA ALA A 88 7.27 17.20 14.07
C ALA A 88 6.69 18.24 13.10
N LYS A 89 6.38 17.85 11.85
CA LYS A 89 5.78 18.74 10.84
C LYS A 89 4.36 19.21 11.23
N ALA A 90 3.60 18.31 11.83
CA ALA A 90 2.21 18.52 12.19
C ALA A 90 2.01 19.18 13.57
N LEU A 91 3.08 19.39 14.35
CA LEU A 91 3.07 19.91 15.72
C LEU A 91 2.11 19.15 16.66
N ILE A 92 2.06 17.83 16.53
CA ILE A 92 1.25 16.93 17.38
C ILE A 92 2.12 15.79 17.93
N SER A 93 1.63 15.09 18.96
CA SER A 93 2.37 13.95 19.50
C SER A 93 2.43 12.78 18.52
N GLU A 94 3.51 11.99 18.56
CA GLU A 94 3.59 10.74 17.78
C GLU A 94 2.42 9.79 18.09
N GLN A 95 1.95 9.79 19.34
CA GLN A 95 0.78 8.98 19.73
C GLN A 95 -0.49 9.46 19.02
N SER A 96 -0.67 10.77 18.86
CA SER A 96 -1.78 11.32 18.09
C SER A 96 -1.70 10.89 16.63
N VAL A 97 -0.51 10.90 16.01
CA VAL A 97 -0.30 10.39 14.64
C VAL A 97 -0.66 8.91 14.55
N ARG A 98 -0.16 8.06 15.46
CA ARG A 98 -0.51 6.63 15.53
C ARG A 98 -2.02 6.42 15.64
N ASN A 99 -2.70 7.17 16.50
CA ASN A 99 -4.14 7.04 16.70
C ASN A 99 -4.93 7.42 15.42
N GLN A 100 -4.50 8.45 14.70
CA GLN A 100 -5.16 8.84 13.44
C GLN A 100 -4.90 7.80 12.34
N LEU A 101 -3.68 7.28 12.23
CA LEU A 101 -3.35 6.21 11.30
C LEU A 101 -4.13 4.92 11.59
N SER A 102 -4.25 4.53 12.86
CA SER A 102 -5.04 3.38 13.28
C SER A 102 -6.52 3.52 12.92
N GLN A 103 -7.10 4.71 13.13
CA GLN A 103 -8.47 4.99 12.72
C GLN A 103 -8.64 4.95 11.20
N ALA A 104 -7.70 5.52 10.46
CA ALA A 104 -7.70 5.47 9.00
C ALA A 104 -7.67 4.02 8.49
N LEU A 105 -6.75 3.21 9.00
CA LEU A 105 -6.63 1.79 8.64
C LEU A 105 -7.88 0.98 9.01
N HIS A 106 -8.55 1.30 10.12
CA HIS A 106 -9.81 0.66 10.49
C HIS A 106 -10.91 0.95 9.46
N VAL A 107 -11.08 2.22 9.07
CA VAL A 107 -12.06 2.62 8.05
C VAL A 107 -11.74 1.94 6.72
N LEU A 108 -10.49 2.04 6.24
CA LEU A 108 -10.10 1.45 4.95
C LEU A 108 -10.27 -0.07 4.94
N ARG A 109 -9.94 -0.77 6.03
CA ARG A 109 -10.14 -2.22 6.13
C ARG A 109 -11.61 -2.61 6.03
N LYS A 110 -12.50 -1.83 6.65
CA LYS A 110 -13.96 -2.08 6.58
C LYS A 110 -14.49 -1.93 5.16
N GLU A 111 -13.99 -0.93 4.44
CA GLU A 111 -14.40 -0.63 3.05
C GLU A 111 -13.81 -1.59 2.03
N LEU A 112 -12.59 -2.07 2.27
CA LEU A 112 -11.84 -2.95 1.38
C LEU A 112 -11.92 -4.42 1.79
N GLY A 113 -12.96 -4.82 2.54
CA GLY A 113 -13.08 -6.18 3.08
C GLY A 113 -13.00 -7.29 2.02
N LYS A 114 -13.50 -7.04 0.80
CA LYS A 114 -13.38 -7.97 -0.34
C LYS A 114 -11.94 -8.15 -0.85
N TYR A 115 -11.07 -7.19 -0.55
CA TYR A 115 -9.67 -7.16 -0.94
C TYR A 115 -8.74 -7.30 0.28
N ALA A 116 -9.20 -7.96 1.35
CA ALA A 116 -8.47 -8.05 2.62
C ALA A 116 -7.04 -8.62 2.47
N LEU A 117 -6.82 -9.54 1.54
CA LEU A 117 -5.50 -10.09 1.23
C LEU A 117 -4.57 -9.02 0.64
N LEU A 118 -5.00 -8.31 -0.41
CA LEU A 118 -4.23 -7.21 -1.02
C LEU A 118 -3.98 -6.08 -0.02
N PHE A 119 -4.99 -5.72 0.77
CA PHE A 119 -4.87 -4.71 1.83
C PHE A 119 -3.82 -5.11 2.88
N SER A 120 -3.78 -6.38 3.28
CA SER A 120 -2.81 -6.88 4.25
C SER A 120 -1.39 -6.88 3.67
N LEU A 121 -1.21 -7.32 2.42
CA LEU A 121 0.08 -7.29 1.75
C LEU A 121 0.64 -5.86 1.62
N PHE A 122 -0.22 -4.88 1.37
CA PHE A 122 0.19 -3.48 1.19
C PHE A 122 0.44 -2.71 2.49
N PHE A 123 -0.39 -2.93 3.52
CA PHE A 123 -0.44 -2.02 4.67
C PHE A 123 -0.16 -2.68 6.02
N ILE A 124 -0.20 -4.02 6.12
CA ILE A 124 0.20 -4.78 7.31
C ILE A 124 1.69 -5.13 7.16
N GLY A 125 2.53 -4.26 7.72
CA GLY A 125 3.99 -4.30 7.68
C GLY A 125 4.59 -3.08 8.35
#